data_AF-A0A845YN82-F1
#
_entry.id   AF-A0A845YN82-F1
#
_cell.length_a   1.000
_cell.length_b   1.000
_cell.length_c   1.000
_cell.angle_alpha   90.00
_cell.angle_beta   90.00
_cell.angle_gamma   90.00
#
_symmetry.space_group_name_H-M   'P 1'
#
loop_
_entity.id
_entity.type
_entity.pdbx_description
1 polymer ?
#
loop_
_entity_poly.entity_id
_entity_poly.type
_entity_poly.pdbx_seq_one_letter_code
_entity_poly.pdbx_strand_id
1 'polypeptide(L)'
;LQLEGYLHQRVVGQGEAVTAVASAIRRARAGMKDPGRPIGSFLFMGPTGVGKTELARALADCLFDTEEALVRVDMSEYMEKHSVARLVGAPPGYVGYEEGGQLSEAVRRHPYSVVLLDEVEKAHPDVFNILLQVLDDGRITDSQGRTVDFRNAVIVMTSNIGSDHILDVSGDESQFNEMQERVLVALRGHFRPEFLNRVDDLVIFHPLSKDELRSIVAIQLKRLYKLLAEQKISLHISESAIDYVADKGYDPVYGARPLKRAIQRELENPIATKILENTFVEGSKVVIDHIEERLKFQVKKSDATDDKAA
;
A
#
# COMPACT_ATOMS: atom_id res chain seq x y z
N LEU A 1 -6.21 15.68 -15.75
CA LEU A 1 -5.86 14.44 -15.03
C LEU A 1 -5.58 14.81 -13.58
N GLN A 2 -6.51 14.52 -12.66
CA GLN A 2 -6.34 14.75 -11.21
C GLN A 2 -5.82 13.48 -10.52
N LEU A 3 -4.76 12.87 -11.05
CA LEU A 3 -4.28 11.55 -10.61
C LEU A 3 -3.89 11.57 -9.12
N GLU A 4 -3.16 12.60 -8.68
CA GLU A 4 -2.78 12.80 -7.28
C GLU A 4 -4.01 12.86 -6.37
N GLY A 5 -5.06 13.57 -6.80
CA GLY A 5 -6.31 13.68 -6.04
C GLY A 5 -6.99 12.32 -5.85
N TYR A 6 -7.00 11.46 -6.87
CA TYR A 6 -7.52 10.09 -6.75
C TYR A 6 -6.65 9.24 -5.82
N LEU A 7 -5.33 9.30 -5.96
CA LEU A 7 -4.41 8.53 -5.12
C LEU A 7 -4.52 8.95 -3.63
N HIS A 8 -4.67 10.24 -3.34
CA HIS A 8 -4.84 10.75 -1.98
C HIS A 8 -6.17 10.40 -1.30
N GLN A 9 -7.16 9.87 -2.02
CA GLN A 9 -8.36 9.31 -1.39
C GLN A 9 -8.04 8.07 -0.54
N ARG A 10 -6.90 7.41 -0.83
CA ARG A 10 -6.46 6.16 -0.20
C ARG A 10 -5.11 6.30 0.48
N VAL A 11 -4.18 6.99 -0.17
CA VAL A 11 -2.82 7.22 0.32
C VAL A 11 -2.79 8.52 1.09
N VAL A 12 -2.78 8.41 2.41
CA VAL A 12 -2.65 9.54 3.31
C VAL A 12 -1.18 9.94 3.42
N GLY A 13 -0.92 11.24 3.35
CA GLY A 13 0.45 11.75 3.38
C GLY A 13 1.20 11.44 2.11
N GLN A 14 2.52 11.25 2.23
CA GLN A 14 3.39 10.77 1.14
C GLN A 14 3.30 11.60 -0.14
N GLY A 15 3.14 12.93 0.00
CA GLY A 15 2.88 13.84 -1.13
C GLY A 15 3.96 13.77 -2.22
N GLU A 16 5.23 13.67 -1.83
CA GLU A 16 6.34 13.50 -2.77
C GLU A 16 6.23 12.18 -3.56
N ALA A 17 5.91 11.08 -2.89
CA ALA A 17 5.75 9.78 -3.53
C ALA A 17 4.59 9.76 -4.53
N VAL A 18 3.44 10.31 -4.14
CA VAL A 18 2.27 10.45 -5.01
C VAL A 18 2.60 11.33 -6.23
N THR A 19 3.30 12.45 -6.01
CA THR A 19 3.67 13.40 -7.07
C THR A 19 4.68 12.79 -8.05
N ALA A 20 5.69 12.08 -7.56
CA ALA A 20 6.70 11.42 -8.39
C ALA A 20 6.04 10.39 -9.33
N VAL A 21 5.24 9.50 -8.76
CA VAL A 21 4.50 8.47 -9.52
C VAL A 21 3.54 9.12 -10.51
N ALA A 22 2.72 10.08 -10.08
CA ALA A 22 1.76 10.72 -10.97
C ALA A 22 2.43 11.42 -12.16
N SER A 23 3.60 12.02 -11.92
CA SER A 23 4.40 12.67 -12.96
C SER A 23 4.95 11.67 -13.97
N ALA A 24 5.50 10.55 -13.52
CA ALA A 24 5.97 9.47 -14.39
C ALA A 24 4.83 8.89 -15.26
N ILE A 25 3.67 8.62 -14.66
CA ILE A 25 2.50 8.13 -15.41
C ILE A 25 2.01 9.16 -16.43
N ARG A 26 2.02 10.46 -16.11
CA ARG A 26 1.69 11.52 -17.07
C ARG A 26 2.67 11.55 -18.25
N ARG A 27 3.98 11.45 -18.00
CA ARG A 27 4.99 11.38 -19.07
C ARG A 27 4.71 10.19 -20.00
N ALA A 28 4.41 9.03 -19.42
CA ALA A 28 4.07 7.84 -20.18
C ALA A 28 2.81 8.01 -21.05
N ARG A 29 1.72 8.53 -20.48
CA ARG A 29 0.47 8.78 -21.21
C ARG A 29 0.59 9.86 -22.29
N ALA A 30 1.51 10.80 -22.12
CA ALA A 30 1.81 11.82 -23.13
C ALA A 30 2.73 11.31 -24.26
N GLY A 31 3.13 10.03 -24.25
CA GLY A 31 4.04 9.46 -25.24
C GLY A 31 5.49 9.93 -25.06
N MET A 32 5.84 10.49 -23.91
CA MET A 32 7.18 10.99 -23.59
C MET A 32 8.04 9.94 -22.87
N LYS A 33 7.76 8.65 -23.10
CA LYS A 33 8.57 7.53 -22.61
C LYS A 33 9.03 6.65 -23.77
N ASP A 34 10.03 5.82 -23.51
CA ASP A 34 10.42 4.75 -24.41
C ASP A 34 9.26 3.74 -24.57
N PRO A 35 8.75 3.51 -25.80
CA PRO A 35 7.68 2.54 -26.05
C PRO A 35 8.13 1.08 -25.82
N GLY A 36 9.42 0.80 -25.76
CA GLY A 36 10.00 -0.50 -25.44
C GLY A 36 9.94 -0.86 -23.95
N ARG A 37 9.72 0.11 -23.06
CA ARG A 37 9.79 -0.07 -21.59
C ARG A 37 8.40 -0.08 -20.94
N PRO A 38 8.27 -0.57 -19.69
CA PRO A 38 7.04 -0.48 -18.89
C PRO A 38 6.51 0.97 -18.77
N ILE A 39 5.24 1.15 -18.37
CA ILE A 39 4.61 2.48 -18.19
C ILE A 39 5.43 3.34 -17.22
N GLY A 40 5.95 2.72 -16.17
CA GLY A 40 6.96 3.29 -15.29
C GLY A 40 7.51 2.20 -14.40
N SER A 41 8.75 2.37 -13.95
CA SER A 41 9.37 1.51 -12.95
C SER A 41 9.78 2.30 -11.71
N PHE A 42 9.30 1.86 -10.54
CA PHE A 42 9.51 2.57 -9.28
C PHE A 42 10.14 1.65 -8.25
N LEU A 43 11.10 2.17 -7.48
CA LEU A 43 11.59 1.53 -6.26
C LEU A 43 11.14 2.35 -5.05
N PHE A 44 10.14 1.83 -4.35
CA PHE A 44 9.55 2.42 -3.15
C PHE A 44 10.37 2.03 -1.92
N MET A 45 10.98 3.01 -1.31
CA MET A 45 11.87 2.92 -0.17
C MET A 45 11.17 3.44 1.08
N GLY A 46 11.44 2.84 2.24
CA GLY A 46 11.00 3.39 3.52
C GLY A 46 10.56 2.34 4.52
N PRO A 47 10.13 2.76 5.72
CA PRO A 47 9.74 1.83 6.79
C PRO A 47 8.51 0.99 6.44
N THR A 48 8.24 0.02 7.28
CA THR A 48 7.04 -0.81 7.14
C THR A 48 5.78 -0.02 7.48
N GLY A 49 4.69 -0.23 6.74
CA GLY A 49 3.37 0.29 7.11
C GLY A 49 3.14 1.78 6.85
N VAL A 50 3.98 2.42 6.03
CA VAL A 50 3.88 3.84 5.67
C VAL A 50 3.08 4.13 4.40
N GLY A 51 2.68 3.10 3.64
CA GLY A 51 1.81 3.26 2.46
C GLY A 51 2.35 2.77 1.12
N LYS A 52 3.56 2.17 1.06
CA LYS A 52 4.17 1.64 -0.19
C LYS A 52 3.21 0.76 -1.01
N THR A 53 2.69 -0.29 -0.38
CA THR A 53 1.74 -1.23 -1.00
C THR A 53 0.38 -0.59 -1.29
N GLU A 54 -0.06 0.37 -0.46
CA GLU A 54 -1.34 1.06 -0.67
C GLU A 54 -1.27 1.97 -1.89
N LEU A 55 -0.13 2.63 -2.14
CA LEU A 55 0.06 3.40 -3.36
C LEU A 55 0.02 2.51 -4.61
N ALA A 56 0.65 1.33 -4.58
CA ALA A 56 0.57 0.37 -5.68
C ALA A 56 -0.88 -0.10 -5.96
N ARG A 57 -1.65 -0.36 -4.90
CA ARG A 57 -3.06 -0.75 -5.00
C ARG A 57 -3.94 0.40 -5.54
N ALA A 58 -3.73 1.62 -5.04
CA ALA A 58 -4.42 2.81 -5.52
C ALA A 58 -4.10 3.11 -7.00
N LEU A 59 -2.87 2.83 -7.46
CA LEU A 59 -2.51 2.93 -8.87
C LEU A 59 -3.23 1.90 -9.73
N ALA A 60 -3.35 0.65 -9.28
CA ALA A 60 -4.07 -0.39 -10.02
C ALA A 60 -5.53 0.00 -10.25
N ASP A 61 -6.18 0.41 -9.15
CA ASP A 61 -7.56 0.89 -9.16
C ASP A 61 -7.74 2.12 -10.05
N CYS A 62 -6.84 3.10 -9.97
CA CYS A 62 -6.96 4.34 -10.74
C CYS A 62 -6.61 4.20 -12.23
N LEU A 63 -5.65 3.33 -12.59
CA LEU A 63 -5.19 3.20 -13.97
C LEU A 63 -5.95 2.15 -14.77
N PHE A 64 -6.47 1.12 -14.09
CA PHE A 64 -7.08 -0.05 -14.71
C PHE A 64 -8.49 -0.33 -14.18
N ASP A 65 -9.08 0.61 -13.42
CA ASP A 65 -10.46 0.56 -12.89
C ASP A 65 -10.75 -0.67 -12.00
N THR A 66 -9.72 -1.34 -11.49
CA THR A 66 -9.86 -2.46 -10.55
C THR A 66 -8.59 -2.70 -9.74
N GLU A 67 -8.75 -2.97 -8.44
CA GLU A 67 -7.64 -3.44 -7.60
C GLU A 67 -7.11 -4.84 -8.02
N GLU A 68 -7.93 -5.63 -8.72
CA GLU A 68 -7.55 -6.97 -9.20
C GLU A 68 -6.46 -6.91 -10.28
N ALA A 69 -6.24 -5.73 -10.88
CA ALA A 69 -5.12 -5.47 -11.78
C ALA A 69 -3.76 -5.36 -11.04
N LEU A 70 -3.72 -5.55 -9.72
CA LEU A 70 -2.49 -5.64 -8.94
C LEU A 70 -1.95 -7.09 -8.95
N VAL A 71 -0.92 -7.33 -9.76
CA VAL A 71 -0.15 -8.58 -9.73
C VAL A 71 0.90 -8.46 -8.63
N ARG A 72 0.62 -9.03 -7.45
CA ARG A 72 1.55 -9.01 -6.32
C ARG A 72 2.41 -10.27 -6.28
N VAL A 73 3.72 -10.08 -6.15
CA VAL A 73 4.71 -11.15 -5.97
C VAL A 73 5.58 -10.82 -4.76
N ASP A 74 5.61 -11.72 -3.77
CA ASP A 74 6.44 -11.59 -2.58
C ASP A 74 7.85 -12.12 -2.88
N MET A 75 8.86 -11.24 -2.87
CA MET A 75 10.24 -11.61 -3.21
C MET A 75 10.93 -12.44 -2.11
N SER A 76 10.35 -12.52 -0.91
CA SER A 76 10.80 -13.46 0.12
C SER A 76 10.54 -14.92 -0.26
N GLU A 77 9.59 -15.21 -1.16
CA GLU A 77 9.41 -16.55 -1.72
C GLU A 77 10.52 -16.92 -2.74
N TYR A 78 11.37 -15.96 -3.10
CA TYR A 78 12.37 -16.08 -4.17
C TYR A 78 13.81 -15.98 -3.66
N MET A 79 14.04 -16.24 -2.36
CA MET A 79 15.35 -16.15 -1.72
C MET A 79 16.36 -17.21 -2.21
N GLU A 80 15.87 -18.36 -2.67
CA GLU A 80 16.71 -19.50 -3.03
C GLU A 80 16.85 -19.63 -4.55
N LYS A 81 18.02 -20.00 -5.05
CA LYS A 81 18.28 -20.05 -6.50
C LYS A 81 17.27 -20.88 -7.31
N HIS A 82 16.82 -22.02 -6.78
CA HIS A 82 15.88 -22.88 -7.49
C HIS A 82 14.45 -22.29 -7.54
N SER A 83 14.10 -21.43 -6.59
CA SER A 83 12.80 -20.77 -6.54
C SER A 83 12.62 -19.72 -7.64
N VAL A 84 13.72 -19.17 -8.16
CA VAL A 84 13.74 -18.17 -9.26
C VAL A 84 13.02 -18.68 -10.50
N ALA A 85 13.17 -19.97 -10.82
CA ALA A 85 12.47 -20.59 -11.95
C ALA A 85 10.95 -20.46 -11.83
N ARG A 86 10.37 -20.37 -10.63
CA ARG A 86 8.91 -20.22 -10.45
C ARG A 86 8.38 -18.87 -10.98
N LEU A 87 9.21 -17.84 -11.12
CA LEU A 87 8.78 -16.54 -11.70
C LEU A 87 8.41 -16.68 -13.18
N VAL A 88 9.22 -17.43 -13.94
CA VAL A 88 9.15 -17.55 -15.40
C VAL A 88 8.80 -18.95 -15.90
N GLY A 89 8.65 -19.90 -14.98
CA GLY A 89 8.31 -21.29 -15.23
C GLY A 89 9.50 -22.24 -15.05
N ALA A 90 9.22 -23.46 -14.61
CA ALA A 90 10.23 -24.50 -14.55
C ALA A 90 10.72 -24.86 -15.97
N PRO A 91 11.98 -25.29 -16.16
CA PRO A 91 12.46 -25.77 -17.46
C PRO A 91 11.74 -27.04 -17.93
N PRO A 92 11.79 -27.37 -19.24
CA PRO A 92 11.26 -28.63 -19.76
C PRO A 92 11.83 -29.84 -19.01
N GLY A 93 10.94 -30.75 -18.56
CA GLY A 93 11.31 -31.96 -17.82
C GLY A 93 11.30 -31.84 -16.29
N TYR A 94 10.98 -30.66 -15.74
CA TYR A 94 10.80 -30.45 -14.30
C TYR A 94 9.31 -30.41 -13.90
N VAL A 95 9.00 -30.75 -12.65
CA VAL A 95 7.65 -30.61 -12.08
C VAL A 95 7.23 -29.14 -12.14
N GLY A 96 6.01 -28.86 -12.59
CA GLY A 96 5.49 -27.50 -12.76
C GLY A 96 5.81 -26.85 -14.12
N TYR A 97 6.42 -27.58 -15.07
CA TYR A 97 6.67 -27.06 -16.43
C TYR A 97 5.38 -26.57 -17.13
N GLU A 98 4.28 -27.29 -16.99
CA GLU A 98 3.00 -26.96 -17.64
C GLU A 98 2.25 -25.79 -16.97
N GLU A 99 2.57 -25.47 -15.71
CA GLU A 99 1.89 -24.42 -14.94
C GLU A 99 2.32 -23.01 -15.38
N GLY A 100 3.45 -22.88 -16.07
CA GLY A 100 4.07 -21.61 -16.43
C GLY A 100 4.66 -20.88 -15.22
N GLY A 101 5.26 -19.71 -15.44
CA GLY A 101 5.79 -18.90 -14.34
C GLY A 101 4.73 -18.02 -13.70
N GLN A 102 4.76 -17.87 -12.38
CA GLN A 102 3.80 -17.06 -11.63
C GLN A 102 3.70 -15.63 -12.15
N LEU A 103 4.84 -14.97 -12.39
CA LEU A 103 4.88 -13.61 -12.91
C LEU A 103 4.54 -13.57 -14.40
N SER A 104 5.16 -14.46 -15.19
CA SER A 104 4.96 -14.52 -16.64
C SER A 104 3.50 -14.79 -17.03
N GLU A 105 2.82 -15.73 -16.38
CA GLU A 105 1.42 -16.06 -16.66
C GLU A 105 0.47 -14.97 -16.18
N ALA A 106 0.71 -14.38 -15.01
CA ALA A 106 -0.13 -13.31 -14.49
C ALA A 106 -0.16 -12.11 -15.43
N VAL A 107 1.02 -11.67 -15.90
CA VAL A 107 1.12 -10.53 -16.83
C VAL A 107 0.67 -10.91 -18.24
N ARG A 108 0.89 -12.15 -18.70
CA ARG A 108 0.34 -12.62 -19.98
C ARG A 108 -1.18 -12.58 -20.01
N ARG A 109 -1.85 -12.93 -18.90
CA ARG A 109 -3.32 -12.87 -18.75
C ARG A 109 -3.82 -11.45 -18.52
N HIS A 110 -3.04 -10.62 -17.83
CA HIS A 110 -3.38 -9.23 -17.51
C HIS A 110 -2.22 -8.27 -17.87
N PRO A 111 -2.04 -7.94 -19.16
CA PRO A 111 -0.93 -7.08 -19.61
C PRO A 111 -1.02 -5.63 -19.11
N TYR A 112 -2.25 -5.18 -18.80
CA TYR A 112 -2.54 -3.89 -18.18
C TYR A 112 -2.67 -4.09 -16.67
N SER A 113 -1.55 -4.01 -15.97
CA SER A 113 -1.48 -4.31 -14.55
C SER A 113 -0.44 -3.46 -13.83
N VAL A 114 -0.59 -3.35 -12.51
CA VAL A 114 0.49 -2.93 -11.62
C VAL A 114 1.15 -4.20 -11.11
N VAL A 115 2.42 -4.40 -11.45
CA VAL A 115 3.23 -5.51 -10.93
C VAL A 115 3.94 -5.02 -9.68
N LEU A 116 3.54 -5.54 -8.53
CA LEU A 116 4.14 -5.23 -7.23
C LEU A 116 5.10 -6.35 -6.82
N LEU A 117 6.40 -6.05 -6.83
CA LEU A 117 7.48 -6.89 -6.33
C LEU A 117 7.80 -6.45 -4.90
N ASP A 118 7.22 -7.14 -3.91
CA ASP A 118 7.29 -6.74 -2.51
C ASP A 118 8.59 -7.27 -1.87
N GLU A 119 9.24 -6.46 -1.02
CA GLU A 119 10.49 -6.81 -0.31
C GLU A 119 11.62 -7.29 -1.23
N VAL A 120 11.88 -6.53 -2.31
CA VAL A 120 12.77 -6.94 -3.40
C VAL A 120 14.21 -7.21 -2.95
N GLU A 121 14.66 -6.64 -1.83
CA GLU A 121 15.96 -6.94 -1.22
C GLU A 121 16.12 -8.37 -0.70
N LYS A 122 15.02 -9.12 -0.57
CA LYS A 122 15.05 -10.52 -0.11
C LYS A 122 15.27 -11.50 -1.25
N ALA A 123 15.00 -11.09 -2.50
CA ALA A 123 15.12 -11.97 -3.65
C ALA A 123 16.57 -12.41 -3.90
N HIS A 124 16.73 -13.63 -4.43
CA HIS A 124 18.00 -14.13 -4.91
C HIS A 124 18.54 -13.23 -6.05
N PRO A 125 19.88 -13.01 -6.14
CA PRO A 125 20.47 -12.15 -7.17
C PRO A 125 20.08 -12.48 -8.62
N ASP A 126 19.80 -13.75 -8.92
CA ASP A 126 19.40 -14.19 -10.26
C ASP A 126 18.01 -13.66 -10.68
N VAL A 127 17.15 -13.26 -9.72
CA VAL A 127 15.87 -12.59 -10.01
C VAL A 127 16.11 -11.27 -10.76
N PHE A 128 17.13 -10.51 -10.38
CA PHE A 128 17.40 -9.21 -11.01
C PHE A 128 17.82 -9.33 -12.47
N ASN A 129 18.37 -10.47 -12.90
CA ASN A 129 18.66 -10.70 -14.32
C ASN A 129 17.37 -10.76 -15.15
N ILE A 130 16.30 -11.36 -14.59
CA ILE A 130 14.98 -11.39 -15.21
C ILE A 130 14.36 -10.00 -15.17
N LEU A 131 14.44 -9.31 -14.03
CA LEU A 131 13.90 -7.96 -13.91
C LEU A 131 14.59 -6.96 -14.83
N LEU A 132 15.90 -7.07 -15.06
CA LEU A 132 16.61 -6.24 -16.03
C LEU A 132 16.00 -6.35 -17.44
N GLN A 133 15.66 -7.55 -17.89
CA GLN A 133 14.97 -7.73 -19.18
C GLN A 133 13.58 -7.07 -19.19
N VAL A 134 12.81 -7.19 -18.10
CA VAL A 134 11.53 -6.48 -17.95
C VAL A 134 11.71 -4.97 -18.03
N LEU A 135 12.73 -4.42 -17.36
CA LEU A 135 12.94 -2.98 -17.26
C LEU A 135 13.57 -2.36 -18.52
N ASP A 136 14.35 -3.14 -19.27
CA ASP A 136 15.03 -2.71 -20.50
C ASP A 136 14.18 -2.94 -21.75
N ASP A 137 13.76 -4.19 -21.97
CA ASP A 137 13.10 -4.60 -23.21
C ASP A 137 11.56 -4.64 -23.07
N GLY A 138 11.06 -4.40 -21.86
CA GLY A 138 9.62 -4.48 -21.55
C GLY A 138 9.05 -5.88 -21.76
N ARG A 139 9.91 -6.91 -21.84
CA ARG A 139 9.53 -8.27 -22.22
C ARG A 139 10.43 -9.29 -21.55
N ILE A 140 9.88 -10.48 -21.33
CA ILE A 140 10.65 -11.67 -20.94
C ILE A 140 10.18 -12.86 -21.75
N THR A 141 11.05 -13.85 -21.89
CA THR A 141 10.68 -15.15 -22.46
C THR A 141 10.53 -16.15 -21.32
N ASP A 142 9.37 -16.77 -21.23
CA ASP A 142 9.10 -17.80 -20.23
C ASP A 142 9.80 -19.13 -20.58
N SER A 143 9.75 -20.09 -19.66
CA SER A 143 10.41 -21.40 -19.85
C SER A 143 9.80 -22.25 -20.97
N GLN A 144 8.62 -21.89 -21.47
CA GLN A 144 7.95 -22.52 -22.61
C GLN A 144 8.27 -21.81 -23.94
N GLY A 145 9.14 -20.79 -23.91
CA GLY A 145 9.55 -20.02 -25.09
C GLY A 145 8.53 -18.95 -25.52
N ARG A 146 7.54 -18.63 -24.67
CA ARG A 146 6.55 -17.60 -24.95
C ARG A 146 7.06 -16.24 -24.48
N THR A 147 6.96 -15.24 -25.35
CA THR A 147 7.29 -13.86 -24.99
C THR A 147 6.11 -13.20 -24.25
N VAL A 148 6.37 -12.68 -23.06
CA VAL A 148 5.40 -11.94 -22.23
C VAL A 148 5.72 -10.46 -22.28
N ASP A 149 4.70 -9.62 -22.47
CA ASP A 149 4.83 -8.18 -22.68
C ASP A 149 4.44 -7.38 -21.42
N PHE A 150 5.37 -6.56 -20.93
CA PHE A 150 5.27 -5.70 -19.76
C PHE A 150 5.18 -4.20 -20.13
N ARG A 151 5.17 -3.84 -21.42
CA ARG A 151 5.19 -2.43 -21.87
C ARG A 151 3.96 -1.63 -21.42
N ASN A 152 2.86 -2.33 -21.14
CA ASN A 152 1.60 -1.81 -20.62
C ASN A 152 1.43 -1.98 -19.10
N ALA A 153 2.44 -2.53 -18.42
CA ALA A 153 2.45 -2.68 -16.96
C ALA A 153 3.14 -1.49 -16.28
N VAL A 154 2.77 -1.24 -15.04
CA VAL A 154 3.54 -0.39 -14.12
C VAL A 154 4.30 -1.29 -13.16
N ILE A 155 5.61 -1.14 -13.06
CA ILE A 155 6.44 -1.96 -12.17
C ILE A 155 6.68 -1.18 -10.87
N VAL A 156 6.25 -1.74 -9.76
CA VAL A 156 6.50 -1.21 -8.43
C VAL A 156 7.30 -2.23 -7.65
N MET A 157 8.47 -1.84 -7.17
CA MET A 157 9.28 -2.62 -6.26
C MET A 157 9.23 -1.96 -4.89
N THR A 158 9.07 -2.72 -3.81
CA THR A 158 9.19 -2.18 -2.45
C THR A 158 10.48 -2.67 -1.82
N SER A 159 11.08 -1.83 -1.00
CA SER A 159 12.20 -2.22 -0.18
C SER A 159 12.18 -1.53 1.17
N ASN A 160 12.66 -2.23 2.20
CA ASN A 160 12.91 -1.66 3.52
C ASN A 160 14.38 -1.28 3.74
N ILE A 161 15.24 -1.37 2.71
CA ILE A 161 16.63 -0.92 2.81
C ILE A 161 16.68 0.56 3.21
N GLY A 162 17.60 0.91 4.12
CA GLY A 162 17.78 2.30 4.56
C GLY A 162 16.62 2.86 5.40
N SER A 163 15.66 2.03 5.83
CA SER A 163 14.54 2.48 6.68
C SER A 163 15.01 3.14 7.97
N ASP A 164 16.10 2.65 8.57
CA ASP A 164 16.65 3.20 9.81
C ASP A 164 17.07 4.67 9.62
N HIS A 165 17.75 4.98 8.50
CA HIS A 165 18.14 6.35 8.17
C HIS A 165 16.96 7.29 7.90
N ILE A 166 15.86 6.75 7.39
CA ILE A 166 14.62 7.49 7.15
C ILE A 166 13.90 7.78 8.48
N LEU A 167 13.96 6.85 9.43
CA LEU A 167 13.39 7.01 10.77
C LEU A 167 14.19 8.03 11.61
N ASP A 168 15.52 8.00 11.52
CA ASP A 168 16.42 8.86 12.30
C ASP A 168 16.23 10.36 12.01
N VAL A 169 15.78 10.70 10.81
CA VAL A 169 15.66 12.08 10.32
C VAL A 169 14.20 12.57 10.35
N SER A 170 13.27 11.77 10.87
CA SER A 170 11.86 12.12 10.87
C SER A 170 11.58 13.45 11.60
N GLY A 171 11.10 14.44 10.85
CA GLY A 171 10.75 15.77 11.37
C GLY A 171 11.80 16.88 11.21
N ASP A 172 12.98 16.60 10.64
CA ASP A 172 14.00 17.63 10.35
C ASP A 172 14.31 17.72 8.85
N GLU A 173 13.64 18.66 8.15
CA GLU A 173 13.85 18.92 6.73
C GLU A 173 15.31 19.31 6.39
N SER A 174 16.06 19.86 7.35
CA SER A 174 17.45 20.28 7.11
C SER A 174 18.40 19.10 6.86
N GLN A 175 18.01 17.91 7.32
CA GLN A 175 18.76 16.67 7.18
C GLN A 175 18.25 15.80 6.02
N PHE A 176 17.27 16.27 5.25
CA PHE A 176 16.68 15.49 4.15
C PHE A 176 17.72 15.04 3.11
N ASN A 177 18.60 15.95 2.68
CA ASN A 177 19.65 15.62 1.71
C ASN A 177 20.62 14.57 2.26
N GLU A 178 20.99 14.68 3.54
CA GLU A 178 21.87 13.71 4.19
C GLU A 178 21.20 12.33 4.32
N MET A 179 19.90 12.30 4.67
CA MET A 179 19.09 11.09 4.70
C MET A 179 19.05 10.42 3.31
N GLN A 180 18.81 11.19 2.25
CA GLN A 180 18.80 10.68 0.88
C GLN A 180 20.15 10.08 0.49
N GLU A 181 21.26 10.74 0.81
CA GLU A 181 22.60 10.21 0.54
C GLU A 181 22.85 8.89 1.27
N ARG A 182 22.48 8.80 2.55
CA ARG A 182 22.62 7.57 3.34
C ARG A 182 21.77 6.42 2.77
N VAL A 183 20.54 6.70 2.35
CA VAL A 183 19.66 5.71 1.69
C VAL A 183 20.27 5.24 0.37
N LEU A 184 20.81 6.16 -0.45
CA LEU A 184 21.48 5.82 -1.70
C LEU A 184 22.73 4.96 -1.49
N VAL A 185 23.51 5.25 -0.46
CA VAL A 185 24.68 4.43 -0.08
C VAL A 185 24.24 3.01 0.31
N ALA A 186 23.20 2.89 1.15
CA ALA A 186 22.64 1.60 1.54
C ALA A 186 22.12 0.81 0.32
N LEU A 187 21.42 1.48 -0.60
CA LEU A 187 20.93 0.88 -1.85
C LEU A 187 22.06 0.35 -2.72
N ARG A 188 23.10 1.15 -2.95
CA ARG A 188 24.26 0.75 -3.77
C ARG A 188 25.09 -0.36 -3.13
N GLY A 189 25.01 -0.51 -1.80
CA GLY A 189 25.61 -1.64 -1.08
C GLY A 189 24.90 -2.97 -1.35
N HIS A 190 23.63 -2.94 -1.76
CA HIS A 190 22.82 -4.14 -1.96
C HIS A 190 22.54 -4.43 -3.44
N PHE A 191 22.09 -3.42 -4.20
CA PHE A 191 21.78 -3.56 -5.62
C PHE A 191 22.93 -3.09 -6.50
N ARG A 192 23.12 -3.79 -7.62
CA ARG A 192 24.11 -3.41 -8.63
C ARG A 192 23.68 -2.09 -9.30
N PRO A 193 24.62 -1.19 -9.65
CA PRO A 193 24.29 0.06 -10.34
C PRO A 193 23.52 -0.13 -11.63
N GLU A 194 23.78 -1.22 -12.37
CA GLU A 194 23.06 -1.55 -13.61
C GLU A 194 21.56 -1.67 -13.38
N PHE A 195 21.11 -2.30 -12.29
CA PHE A 195 19.70 -2.44 -11.96
C PHE A 195 19.09 -1.11 -11.54
N LEU A 196 19.76 -0.37 -10.66
CA LEU A 196 19.28 0.93 -10.19
C LEU A 196 19.10 1.92 -11.34
N ASN A 197 19.97 1.89 -12.34
CA ASN A 197 19.89 2.75 -13.52
C ASN A 197 18.71 2.41 -14.46
N ARG A 198 18.03 1.26 -14.26
CA ARG A 198 16.83 0.88 -15.04
C ARG A 198 15.52 1.18 -14.31
N VAL A 199 15.60 1.60 -13.05
CA VAL A 199 14.45 2.13 -12.31
C VAL A 199 14.27 3.59 -12.72
N ASP A 200 13.07 3.97 -13.13
CA ASP A 200 12.81 5.34 -13.59
C ASP A 200 12.86 6.34 -12.43
N ASP A 201 12.30 5.98 -11.27
CA ASP A 201 12.25 6.86 -10.09
C ASP A 201 12.47 6.05 -8.79
N LEU A 202 13.39 6.53 -7.94
CA LEU A 202 13.54 6.09 -6.56
C LEU A 202 12.63 6.94 -5.67
N VAL A 203 11.71 6.32 -4.95
CA VAL A 203 10.65 7.03 -4.22
C VAL A 203 10.75 6.72 -2.74
N ILE A 204 11.03 7.74 -1.92
CA ILE A 204 11.16 7.60 -0.47
C ILE A 204 9.82 7.87 0.20
N PHE A 205 9.41 6.95 1.08
CA PHE A 205 8.24 7.08 1.93
C PHE A 205 8.68 7.41 3.35
N HIS A 206 7.99 8.37 3.94
CA HIS A 206 8.30 8.91 5.25
C HIS A 206 7.45 8.26 6.34
N PRO A 207 7.91 8.28 7.61
CA PRO A 207 7.09 7.88 8.75
C PRO A 207 5.81 8.73 8.81
N LEU A 208 4.72 8.10 9.26
CA LEU A 208 3.41 8.76 9.31
C LEU A 208 3.33 9.67 10.54
N SER A 209 2.89 10.91 10.34
CA SER A 209 2.58 11.83 11.43
C SER A 209 1.29 11.43 12.15
N LYS A 210 1.07 11.99 13.35
CA LYS A 210 -0.16 11.76 14.13
C LYS A 210 -1.42 12.14 13.35
N ASP A 211 -1.39 13.26 12.62
CA ASP A 211 -2.53 13.74 11.83
C ASP A 211 -2.81 12.84 10.61
N GLU A 212 -1.75 12.28 10.00
CA GLU A 212 -1.90 11.28 8.96
C GLU A 212 -2.51 9.99 9.52
N LEU A 213 -2.07 9.53 10.69
CA LEU A 213 -2.66 8.34 11.35
C LEU A 213 -4.14 8.54 11.66
N ARG A 214 -4.54 9.71 12.19
CA ARG A 214 -5.95 10.08 12.41
C ARG A 214 -6.76 9.96 11.13
N SER A 215 -6.22 10.50 10.03
CA SER A 215 -6.87 10.45 8.72
C SER A 215 -7.02 9.01 8.21
N ILE A 216 -6.02 8.14 8.43
CA ILE A 216 -6.11 6.71 8.10
C ILE A 216 -7.18 6.02 8.94
N VAL A 217 -7.29 6.32 10.25
CA VAL A 217 -8.37 5.80 11.11
C VAL A 217 -9.72 6.19 10.52
N ALA A 218 -9.91 7.47 10.18
CA ALA A 218 -11.16 7.96 9.60
C ALA A 218 -11.53 7.24 8.30
N ILE A 219 -10.56 6.96 7.42
CA ILE A 219 -10.78 6.18 6.19
C ILE A 219 -11.23 4.74 6.52
N GLN A 220 -10.56 4.05 7.45
CA GLN A 220 -10.90 2.67 7.81
C GLN A 220 -12.28 2.56 8.47
N LEU A 221 -12.69 3.58 9.23
CA LEU A 221 -14.00 3.61 9.88
C LEU A 221 -15.17 3.77 8.91
N LYS A 222 -14.96 4.21 7.65
CA LYS A 222 -16.03 4.33 6.64
C LYS A 222 -16.82 3.02 6.47
N ARG A 223 -16.13 1.87 6.50
CA ARG A 223 -16.78 0.56 6.40
C ARG A 223 -17.65 0.27 7.62
N LEU A 224 -17.16 0.56 8.82
CA LEU A 224 -17.91 0.39 10.07
C LEU A 224 -19.17 1.26 10.08
N TYR A 225 -19.05 2.54 9.69
CA TYR A 225 -20.19 3.44 9.56
C TYR A 225 -21.25 2.89 8.61
N LYS A 226 -20.84 2.36 7.45
CA LYS A 226 -21.75 1.76 6.47
C LYS A 226 -22.49 0.55 7.05
N LEU A 227 -21.78 -0.38 7.69
CA LEU A 227 -22.37 -1.59 8.27
C LEU A 227 -23.39 -1.27 9.38
N LEU A 228 -23.09 -0.28 10.23
CA LEU A 228 -24.03 0.16 11.27
C LEU A 228 -25.24 0.90 10.70
N ALA A 229 -25.03 1.71 9.65
CA ALA A 229 -26.13 2.39 8.97
C ALA A 229 -27.12 1.41 8.32
N GLU A 230 -26.66 0.27 7.79
CA GLU A 230 -27.53 -0.82 7.29
C GLU A 230 -28.40 -1.42 8.41
N GLN A 231 -27.94 -1.38 9.66
CA GLN A 231 -28.71 -1.75 10.86
C GLN A 231 -29.46 -0.56 11.49
N LYS A 232 -29.50 0.59 10.80
CA LYS A 232 -30.08 1.86 11.26
C LYS A 232 -29.53 2.33 12.62
N ILE A 233 -28.27 2.03 12.89
CA ILE A 233 -27.52 2.55 14.04
C ILE A 233 -26.63 3.67 13.52
N SER A 234 -26.79 4.87 14.05
CA SER A 234 -25.87 5.98 13.74
C SER A 234 -24.74 6.01 14.78
N LEU A 235 -23.51 6.12 14.30
CA LEU A 235 -22.32 6.19 15.14
C LEU A 235 -21.66 7.56 15.01
N HIS A 236 -21.24 8.13 16.14
CA HIS A 236 -20.40 9.32 16.21
C HIS A 236 -19.22 9.03 17.12
N ILE A 237 -18.00 9.18 16.60
CA ILE A 237 -16.76 9.00 17.36
C ILE A 237 -16.13 10.38 17.51
N SER A 238 -15.82 10.79 18.73
CA SER A 238 -15.14 12.07 18.95
C SER A 238 -13.66 12.03 18.55
N GLU A 239 -13.09 13.20 18.30
CA GLU A 239 -11.67 13.34 17.94
C GLU A 239 -10.75 12.70 18.98
N SER A 240 -11.06 12.82 20.28
CA SER A 240 -10.26 12.19 21.34
C SER A 240 -10.30 10.66 21.31
N ALA A 241 -11.41 10.07 20.86
CA ALA A 241 -11.51 8.63 20.64
C ALA A 241 -10.74 8.19 19.38
N ILE A 242 -10.75 9.00 18.31
CA ILE A 242 -9.93 8.75 17.11
C ILE A 242 -8.45 8.80 17.48
N ASP A 243 -8.03 9.79 18.27
CA ASP A 243 -6.66 9.93 18.77
C ASP A 243 -6.21 8.72 19.56
N TYR A 244 -7.05 8.28 20.50
CA TYR A 244 -6.77 7.10 21.31
C TYR A 244 -6.55 5.86 20.43
N VAL A 245 -7.40 5.65 19.41
CA VAL A 245 -7.26 4.51 18.49
C VAL A 245 -6.02 4.64 17.61
N ALA A 246 -5.70 5.86 17.15
CA ALA A 246 -4.48 6.14 16.39
C ALA A 246 -3.24 5.85 17.22
N ASP A 247 -3.19 6.31 18.47
CA ASP A 247 -2.07 6.11 19.39
C ASP A 247 -1.90 4.62 19.76
N LYS A 248 -2.99 3.88 20.00
CA LYS A 248 -2.94 2.42 20.24
C LYS A 248 -2.58 1.60 19.00
N GLY A 249 -2.83 2.16 17.81
CA GLY A 249 -2.63 1.51 16.52
C GLY A 249 -1.34 1.91 15.80
N TYR A 250 -0.56 2.81 16.39
CA TYR A 250 0.74 3.24 15.88
C TYR A 250 1.87 2.44 16.51
N ASP A 251 2.82 2.05 15.67
CA ASP A 251 4.07 1.44 16.09
C ASP A 251 5.22 2.09 15.29
N PRO A 252 6.28 2.58 15.94
CA PRO A 252 7.39 3.23 15.23
C PRO A 252 8.08 2.34 14.19
N VAL A 253 8.07 1.02 14.38
CA VAL A 253 8.69 0.03 13.48
C VAL A 253 7.71 -0.44 12.41
N TYR A 254 6.44 -0.64 12.77
CA TYR A 254 5.42 -1.20 11.88
C TYR A 254 4.46 -0.18 11.24
N GLY A 255 4.62 1.11 11.54
CA GLY A 255 3.80 2.20 11.02
C GLY A 255 2.32 2.01 11.33
N ALA A 256 1.45 2.20 10.34
CA ALA A 256 0.00 2.04 10.48
C ALA A 256 -0.50 0.58 10.38
N ARG A 257 0.38 -0.43 10.24
CA ARG A 257 -0.04 -1.85 10.15
C ARG A 257 -0.91 -2.31 11.34
N PRO A 258 -0.62 -1.95 12.60
CA PRO A 258 -1.43 -2.37 13.76
C PRO A 258 -2.80 -1.69 13.83
N LEU A 259 -3.00 -0.58 13.11
CA LEU A 259 -4.19 0.27 13.20
C LEU A 259 -5.49 -0.49 12.97
N LYS A 260 -5.52 -1.38 11.97
CA LYS A 260 -6.69 -2.22 11.70
C LYS A 260 -7.05 -3.10 12.90
N ARG A 261 -6.06 -3.67 13.59
CA ARG A 261 -6.28 -4.48 14.80
C ARG A 261 -6.71 -3.62 15.98
N ALA A 262 -6.18 -2.40 16.11
CA ALA A 262 -6.60 -1.45 17.13
C ALA A 262 -8.07 -1.05 16.94
N ILE A 263 -8.50 -0.71 15.72
CA ILE A 263 -9.91 -0.44 15.39
C ILE A 263 -10.79 -1.64 15.73
N GLN A 264 -10.38 -2.85 15.34
CA GLN A 264 -11.12 -4.07 15.66
C GLN A 264 -11.29 -4.28 17.17
N ARG A 265 -10.19 -4.18 17.92
CA ARG A 265 -10.18 -4.44 19.36
C ARG A 265 -10.91 -3.37 20.17
N GLU A 266 -10.65 -2.10 19.86
CA GLU A 266 -11.13 -0.97 20.66
C GLU A 266 -12.54 -0.52 20.23
N LEU A 267 -12.94 -0.72 18.97
CA LEU A 267 -14.23 -0.25 18.44
C LEU A 267 -15.13 -1.40 17.98
N GLU A 268 -14.74 -2.18 16.98
CA GLU A 268 -15.64 -3.16 16.35
C GLU A 268 -16.12 -4.23 17.34
N ASN A 269 -15.21 -4.80 18.13
CA ASN A 269 -15.53 -5.84 19.09
C ASN A 269 -16.48 -5.33 20.20
N PRO A 270 -16.22 -4.21 20.89
CA PRO A 270 -17.17 -3.66 21.87
C PRO A 270 -18.53 -3.29 21.28
N ILE A 271 -18.58 -2.77 20.05
CA ILE A 271 -19.84 -2.45 19.36
C ILE A 271 -20.63 -3.73 19.09
N ALA A 272 -19.98 -4.77 18.56
CA ALA A 272 -20.61 -6.06 18.28
C ALA A 272 -21.20 -6.68 19.56
N THR A 273 -20.45 -6.68 20.66
CA THR A 273 -20.95 -7.15 21.97
C THR A 273 -22.18 -6.37 22.41
N LYS A 274 -22.17 -5.03 22.31
CA LYS A 274 -23.32 -4.19 22.72
C LYS A 274 -24.56 -4.36 21.86
N ILE A 275 -24.39 -4.70 20.58
CA ILE A 275 -25.50 -5.06 19.69
C ILE A 275 -26.10 -6.41 20.13
N LEU A 276 -25.25 -7.43 20.39
CA LEU A 276 -25.69 -8.75 20.85
C LEU A 276 -26.37 -8.70 22.23
N GLU A 277 -25.94 -7.80 23.10
CA GLU A 277 -26.55 -7.52 24.41
C GLU A 277 -27.85 -6.71 24.32
N ASN A 278 -28.32 -6.37 23.11
CA ASN A 278 -29.45 -5.47 22.85
C ASN A 278 -29.32 -4.08 23.52
N THR A 279 -28.08 -3.64 23.80
CA THR A 279 -27.80 -2.28 24.30
C THR A 279 -27.84 -1.28 23.14
N PHE A 280 -27.35 -1.69 21.97
CA PHE A 280 -27.42 -0.92 20.72
C PHE A 280 -28.47 -1.55 19.81
N VAL A 281 -29.58 -0.85 19.64
CA VAL A 281 -30.74 -1.31 18.86
C VAL A 281 -31.01 -0.38 17.67
N GLU A 282 -31.88 -0.81 16.77
CA GLU A 282 -32.34 -0.01 15.64
C GLU A 282 -32.76 1.41 16.07
N GLY A 283 -32.27 2.44 15.35
CA GLY A 283 -32.53 3.84 15.65
C GLY A 283 -31.60 4.46 16.71
N SER A 284 -30.70 3.68 17.31
CA SER A 284 -29.75 4.19 18.32
C SER A 284 -28.78 5.22 17.73
N LYS A 285 -28.55 6.30 18.47
CA LYS A 285 -27.47 7.26 18.23
C LYS A 285 -26.33 7.00 19.20
N VAL A 286 -25.32 6.25 18.76
CA VAL A 286 -24.16 5.88 19.58
C VAL A 286 -23.10 6.96 19.50
N VAL A 287 -22.64 7.44 20.67
CA VAL A 287 -21.49 8.35 20.82
C VAL A 287 -20.37 7.60 21.52
N ILE A 288 -19.17 7.67 20.94
CA ILE A 288 -17.94 7.10 21.51
C ILE A 288 -16.99 8.23 21.86
N ASP A 289 -16.60 8.28 23.12
CA ASP A 289 -15.63 9.23 23.66
C ASP A 289 -14.47 8.51 24.32
N HIS A 290 -13.30 9.16 24.36
CA HIS A 290 -12.18 8.73 25.18
C HIS A 290 -12.25 9.38 26.57
N ILE A 291 -12.32 8.56 27.63
CA ILE A 291 -12.28 9.01 29.02
C ILE A 291 -11.25 8.17 29.77
N GLU A 292 -10.28 8.86 30.39
CA GLU A 292 -9.12 8.26 31.07
C GLU A 292 -8.28 7.39 30.13
N GLU A 293 -8.43 6.07 30.21
CA GLU A 293 -7.64 5.08 29.45
C GLU A 293 -8.55 4.10 28.68
N ARG A 294 -9.83 4.45 28.48
CA ARG A 294 -10.80 3.57 27.82
C ARG A 294 -11.79 4.37 26.96
N LEU A 295 -12.28 3.70 25.93
CA LEU A 295 -13.40 4.21 25.14
C LEU A 295 -14.72 3.99 25.89
N LYS A 296 -15.50 5.05 26.03
CA LYS A 296 -16.82 5.05 26.63
C LYS A 296 -17.88 5.13 25.53
N PHE A 297 -18.82 4.20 25.59
CA PHE A 297 -19.87 4.01 24.61
C PHE A 297 -21.22 4.43 25.22
N GLN A 298 -21.90 5.39 24.60
CA GLN A 298 -23.16 5.93 25.12
C GLN A 298 -24.22 5.99 24.02
N VAL A 299 -25.48 5.69 24.35
CA VAL A 299 -26.61 5.94 23.45
C VAL A 299 -27.23 7.29 23.81
N LYS A 300 -27.22 8.25 22.90
CA LYS A 300 -28.02 9.46 23.03
C LYS A 300 -29.49 9.07 22.89
N LYS A 301 -30.26 9.23 23.97
CA LYS A 301 -31.73 9.20 23.88
C LYS A 301 -32.15 10.35 22.96
N SER A 302 -33.01 10.08 21.99
CA SER A 302 -33.65 11.15 21.23
C SER A 302 -34.46 11.98 22.21
N ASP A 303 -34.09 13.25 22.41
CA ASP A 303 -34.95 14.19 23.10
C ASP A 303 -36.22 14.36 22.26
N ALA A 304 -37.27 13.66 22.67
CA ALA A 304 -38.64 13.92 22.23
C ALA A 304 -39.18 15.11 23.02
N THR A 305 -38.62 16.30 22.77
CA THR A 305 -39.13 17.57 23.30
C THR A 305 -38.70 18.68 22.35
N ASP A 306 -39.45 18.85 21.26
CA ASP A 306 -39.59 20.13 20.55
C ASP A 306 -40.74 20.05 19.54
N ASP A 307 -41.92 19.60 19.99
CA ASP A 307 -43.15 19.75 19.20
C ASP A 307 -44.41 19.97 20.07
N LYS A 308 -44.25 20.78 21.13
CA LYS A 308 -45.38 21.38 21.86
C LYS A 308 -45.04 22.80 22.28
N ALA A 309 -45.09 23.71 21.33
CA ALA A 309 -45.47 25.10 21.57
C ALA A 309 -46.36 25.53 20.40
N ALA A 310 -47.65 25.20 20.55
CA ALA A 310 -48.75 25.82 19.83
C ALA A 310 -49.02 27.21 20.41
#